data_AF-A0A812HCC3-F1
#
_entry.id   AF-A0A812HCC3-F1
#
_cell.length_a   1.000
_cell.length_b   1.000
_cell.length_c   1.000
_cell.angle_alpha   90.00
_cell.angle_beta   90.00
_cell.angle_gamma   90.00
#
_symmetry.space_group_name_H-M   'P 1'
#
loop_
_entity.id
_entity.type
_entity.pdbx_description
1 polymer ?
#
loop_
_entity_poly.entity_id
_entity_poly.type
_entity_poly.pdbx_seq_one_letter_code
_entity_poly.pdbx_strand_id
1 'polypeptide(L)'
;MLLGLLLVCTCVSLCGLAVGSSPSFYSEVEGKTSIFVRLPFFFVTQALFNELCLGLGLQLARWIRGDEGNLPWHATKDEAIQHDTKIPWPAGEIPEALQKYRGKPGQPFFLNHVTGRQRCKDACMRLGMGVGALLGVWFMCRCMDRRDLSSLGFTLDSPFFQDAVAGLMVGVTIVSFMFAVELVAGWVIFLRWFEVFDKSENFAVCIFWDVLFHLNVAVNEELPVRGWLLYNIAEASMAHWQLPATAAFLFAMVLESVFFVLMHLPSPGGTRPLSMINIFVGGMAGGLNVLLTGGRLGFALGWHFGWNISMGNVFGMSTSGIPISATFISVLPHPEKETYHGGVFGPEGGVVSPAAYSLGVLLLVLIYGLPENMATALIAHDWPLLDAVAASSIARCSEFEGQDWPFLWR
;
A
#
# COMPACT_ATOMS: atom_id res chain seq x y z
N MET A 1 -26.08 6.63 14.98
CA MET A 1 -24.91 6.78 14.08
C MET A 1 -24.65 5.51 13.27
N LEU A 2 -24.35 4.36 13.90
CA LEU A 2 -24.21 3.07 13.19
C LEU A 2 -25.41 2.78 12.25
N LEU A 3 -26.64 2.92 12.73
CA LEU A 3 -27.83 2.74 11.90
C LEU A 3 -27.86 3.67 10.67
N GLY A 4 -27.40 4.91 10.83
CA GLY A 4 -27.28 5.87 9.72
C GLY A 4 -26.20 5.46 8.73
N LEU A 5 -25.04 4.98 9.19
CA LEU A 5 -23.97 4.49 8.33
C LEU A 5 -24.40 3.22 7.57
N LEU A 6 -25.11 2.29 8.22
CA LEU A 6 -25.68 1.11 7.58
C LEU A 6 -26.72 1.49 6.52
N LEU A 7 -27.56 2.49 6.80
CA LEU A 7 -28.52 3.01 5.83
C LEU A 7 -27.79 3.61 4.61
N VAL A 8 -26.75 4.44 4.83
CA VAL A 8 -25.96 5.01 3.73
C VAL A 8 -25.27 3.92 2.92
N CYS A 9 -24.63 2.94 3.56
CA CYS A 9 -24.01 1.80 2.87
C CYS A 9 -25.03 1.00 2.04
N THR A 10 -26.24 0.80 2.58
CA THR A 10 -27.33 0.12 1.87
C THR A 10 -27.77 0.94 0.66
N CYS A 11 -28.03 2.23 0.84
CA CYS A 11 -28.43 3.12 -0.25
C CYS A 11 -27.37 3.18 -1.35
N VAL A 12 -26.09 3.33 -1.00
CA VAL A 12 -25.00 3.32 -1.99
C VAL A 12 -24.93 1.98 -2.69
N SER A 13 -25.02 0.86 -1.98
CA SER A 13 -25.01 -0.47 -2.61
C SER A 13 -26.16 -0.65 -3.61
N LEU A 14 -27.38 -0.23 -3.25
CA LEU A 14 -28.54 -0.27 -4.14
C LEU A 14 -28.38 0.67 -5.34
N CYS A 15 -27.86 1.88 -5.13
CA CYS A 15 -27.53 2.80 -6.21
C CYS A 15 -26.47 2.21 -7.15
N GLY A 16 -25.43 1.56 -6.61
CA GLY A 16 -24.38 0.93 -7.41
C GLY A 16 -24.91 -0.22 -8.26
N LEU A 17 -25.82 -1.03 -7.73
CA LEU A 17 -26.52 -2.08 -8.49
C LEU A 17 -27.38 -1.49 -9.61
N ALA A 18 -28.14 -0.43 -9.32
CA ALA A 18 -28.97 0.25 -10.32
C ALA A 18 -28.10 0.90 -11.41
N VAL A 19 -27.00 1.55 -11.05
CA VAL A 19 -26.06 2.17 -11.99
C VAL A 19 -25.37 1.10 -12.84
N GLY A 20 -24.90 0.02 -12.22
CA GLY A 20 -24.19 -1.08 -12.89
C GLY A 20 -25.05 -1.89 -13.86
N SER A 21 -26.37 -1.89 -13.67
CA SER A 21 -27.35 -2.54 -14.55
C SER A 21 -28.00 -1.61 -15.57
N SER A 22 -27.82 -0.29 -15.44
CA SER A 22 -28.45 0.71 -16.31
C SER A 22 -27.74 0.83 -17.66
N PRO A 23 -28.48 0.72 -18.79
CA PRO A 23 -27.94 1.01 -20.11
C PRO A 23 -27.40 2.44 -20.24
N SER A 24 -27.93 3.40 -19.48
CA SER A 24 -27.54 4.82 -19.56
C SER A 24 -26.11 5.08 -19.10
N PHE A 25 -25.51 4.18 -18.31
CA PHE A 25 -24.14 4.29 -17.81
C PHE A 25 -23.20 3.25 -18.44
N TYR A 26 -23.70 2.46 -19.38
CA TYR A 26 -22.91 1.48 -20.10
C TYR A 26 -22.00 2.15 -21.13
N SER A 27 -20.75 1.70 -21.21
CA SER A 27 -19.76 2.15 -22.17
C SER A 27 -19.50 1.02 -23.16
N GLU A 28 -19.94 1.19 -24.41
CA GLU A 28 -19.74 0.20 -25.47
C GLU A 28 -18.26 -0.11 -25.72
N VAL A 29 -17.39 0.91 -25.62
CA VAL A 29 -15.94 0.75 -25.83
C VAL A 29 -15.24 0.03 -24.67
N GLU A 30 -15.80 0.10 -23.46
CA GLU A 30 -15.26 -0.63 -22.29
C GLU A 30 -15.92 -2.00 -22.08
N GLY A 31 -17.08 -2.24 -22.68
CA GLY A 31 -17.88 -3.46 -22.47
C GLY A 31 -18.52 -3.56 -21.07
N LYS A 32 -18.58 -2.45 -20.32
CA LYS A 32 -19.06 -2.38 -18.92
C LYS A 32 -19.46 -0.95 -18.55
N THR A 33 -19.81 -0.72 -17.28
CA THR A 33 -20.13 0.64 -16.80
C THR A 33 -18.96 1.58 -17.07
N SER A 34 -19.22 2.79 -17.55
CA SER A 34 -18.17 3.75 -17.92
C SER A 34 -17.23 4.07 -16.75
N ILE A 35 -15.92 4.15 -17.00
CA ILE A 35 -14.94 4.54 -15.99
C ILE A 35 -15.27 5.90 -15.34
N PHE A 36 -15.87 6.83 -16.09
CA PHE A 36 -16.22 8.16 -15.59
C PHE A 36 -17.31 8.11 -14.50
N VAL A 37 -18.08 7.02 -14.45
CA VAL A 37 -19.05 6.72 -13.40
C VAL A 37 -18.42 5.84 -12.32
N ARG A 38 -17.66 4.82 -12.71
CA ARG A 38 -17.05 3.87 -11.77
C ARG A 38 -16.04 4.52 -10.85
N LEU A 39 -15.22 5.46 -11.36
CA LEU A 39 -14.15 6.10 -10.58
C LEU A 39 -14.66 6.91 -9.37
N PRO A 40 -15.59 7.88 -9.50
CA PRO A 40 -16.15 8.56 -8.33
C PRO A 40 -16.89 7.59 -7.41
N PHE A 41 -17.58 6.59 -7.98
CA PHE A 41 -18.30 5.59 -7.20
C PHE A 41 -17.36 4.70 -6.38
N PHE A 42 -16.19 4.34 -6.94
CA PHE A 42 -15.14 3.60 -6.27
C PHE A 42 -14.67 4.33 -5.01
N PHE A 43 -14.35 5.63 -5.11
CA PHE A 43 -13.89 6.39 -3.96
C PHE A 43 -14.96 6.51 -2.87
N VAL A 44 -16.23 6.72 -3.25
CA VAL A 44 -17.35 6.75 -2.30
C VAL A 44 -17.53 5.39 -1.61
N THR A 45 -17.50 4.31 -2.38
CA THR A 45 -17.69 2.94 -1.85
C THR A 45 -16.54 2.54 -0.94
N GLN A 46 -15.31 2.81 -1.34
CA GLN A 46 -14.11 2.55 -0.54
C GLN A 46 -14.16 3.33 0.78
N ALA A 47 -14.49 4.62 0.75
CA ALA A 47 -14.60 5.43 1.95
C ALA A 47 -15.66 4.88 2.92
N LEU A 48 -16.85 4.53 2.43
CA LEU A 48 -17.96 4.06 3.26
C LEU A 48 -17.70 2.69 3.87
N PHE A 49 -17.22 1.73 3.08
CA PHE A 49 -16.96 0.39 3.60
C PHE A 49 -15.74 0.37 4.52
N ASN A 50 -14.71 1.17 4.24
CA ASN A 50 -13.59 1.34 5.18
C ASN A 50 -14.07 1.94 6.50
N GLU A 51 -14.90 2.99 6.49
CA GLU A 51 -15.39 3.63 7.72
C GLU A 51 -16.28 2.67 8.55
N LEU A 52 -17.18 1.93 7.88
CA LEU A 52 -18.03 0.94 8.55
C LEU A 52 -17.20 -0.16 9.19
N CYS A 53 -16.26 -0.74 8.44
CA CYS A 53 -15.48 -1.88 8.92
C CYS A 53 -14.41 -1.45 9.92
N LEU A 54 -13.85 -0.25 9.81
CA LEU A 54 -12.97 0.36 10.81
C LEU A 54 -13.69 0.48 12.15
N GLY A 55 -14.93 0.98 12.15
CA GLY A 55 -15.75 1.09 13.36
C GLY A 55 -16.03 -0.27 14.01
N LEU A 56 -16.33 -1.30 13.20
CA LEU A 56 -16.47 -2.69 13.67
C LEU A 56 -15.16 -3.21 14.28
N GLY A 57 -14.03 -2.96 13.63
CA GLY A 57 -12.70 -3.31 14.13
C GLY A 57 -12.39 -2.66 15.47
N LEU A 58 -12.75 -1.38 15.66
CA LEU A 58 -12.61 -0.70 16.94
C LEU A 58 -13.49 -1.31 18.03
N GLN A 59 -14.75 -1.65 17.72
CA GLN A 59 -15.64 -2.29 18.70
C GLN A 59 -15.10 -3.67 19.12
N LEU A 60 -14.59 -4.45 18.17
CA LEU A 60 -13.91 -5.72 18.46
C LEU A 60 -12.70 -5.51 19.37
N ALA A 61 -11.88 -4.50 19.09
CA ALA A 61 -10.71 -4.20 19.92
C ALA A 61 -11.09 -3.87 21.36
N ARG A 62 -12.11 -3.03 21.54
CA ARG A 62 -12.62 -2.66 22.88
C ARG A 62 -13.12 -3.88 23.64
N TRP A 63 -13.81 -4.79 22.95
CA TRP A 63 -14.23 -6.07 23.54
C TRP A 63 -13.04 -6.94 23.95
N ILE A 64 -12.03 -7.11 23.07
CA ILE A 64 -10.78 -7.83 23.39
C ILE A 64 -10.07 -7.22 24.59
N ARG A 65 -10.09 -5.89 24.71
CA ARG A 65 -9.42 -5.14 25.78
C ARG A 65 -10.23 -5.04 27.08
N GLY A 66 -11.48 -5.50 27.09
CA GLY A 66 -12.38 -5.34 28.22
C GLY A 66 -12.63 -3.86 28.55
N ASP A 67 -12.69 -3.00 27.53
CA ASP A 67 -13.00 -1.58 27.71
C ASP A 67 -14.48 -1.44 28.06
N GLU A 68 -14.78 -0.98 29.27
CA GLU A 68 -16.13 -0.81 29.79
C GLU A 68 -16.67 0.61 29.58
N GLY A 69 -18.01 0.75 29.64
CA GLY A 69 -18.71 2.03 29.57
C GLY A 69 -19.40 2.33 28.24
N ASN A 70 -20.06 3.48 28.16
CA ASN A 70 -20.78 3.93 26.96
C ASN A 70 -19.82 4.62 25.98
N LEU A 71 -19.05 3.82 25.23
CA LEU A 71 -18.04 4.32 24.28
C LEU A 71 -18.66 4.64 22.90
N PRO A 72 -18.23 5.73 22.24
CA PRO A 72 -18.78 6.16 20.94
C PRO A 72 -18.38 5.21 19.81
N TRP A 73 -19.14 5.14 18.71
CA TRP A 73 -18.80 4.27 17.57
C TRP A 73 -17.44 4.57 16.92
N HIS A 74 -17.05 5.85 16.81
CA HIS A 74 -15.74 6.25 16.30
C HIS A 74 -14.68 6.23 17.41
N ALA A 75 -13.41 6.27 17.00
CA ALA A 75 -12.28 6.42 17.91
C ALA A 75 -12.40 7.70 18.73
N THR A 76 -12.18 7.59 20.04
CA THR A 76 -11.97 8.76 20.91
C THR A 76 -10.65 9.44 20.57
N LYS A 77 -10.42 10.64 21.10
CA LYS A 77 -9.13 11.34 20.91
C LYS A 77 -7.94 10.52 21.42
N ASP A 78 -8.11 9.83 22.54
CA ASP A 78 -7.08 8.97 23.13
C ASP A 78 -6.82 7.71 22.29
N GLU A 79 -7.84 7.19 21.59
CA GLU A 79 -7.71 6.05 20.69
C GLU A 79 -7.20 6.43 19.29
N ALA A 80 -7.14 7.73 18.97
CA ALA A 80 -6.66 8.25 17.70
C ALA A 80 -5.25 8.89 17.84
N ILE A 81 -4.57 8.67 18.96
CA ILE A 81 -3.23 9.24 19.20
C ILE A 81 -2.23 8.64 18.21
N GLN A 82 -1.44 9.52 17.60
CA GLN A 82 -0.32 9.11 16.74
C GLN A 82 1.00 9.02 17.50
N HIS A 83 1.07 9.62 18.70
CA HIS A 83 2.22 9.53 19.59
C HIS A 83 1.75 9.71 21.04
N ASP A 84 2.05 8.73 21.89
CA ASP A 84 1.72 8.78 23.30
C ASP A 84 2.81 9.48 24.11
N THR A 85 2.60 10.76 24.40
CA THR A 85 3.54 11.58 25.18
C THR A 85 3.68 11.14 26.64
N LYS A 86 2.79 10.28 27.14
CA LYS A 86 2.82 9.76 28.50
C LYS A 86 3.84 8.62 28.65
N ILE A 87 4.22 7.97 27.55
CA ILE A 87 5.22 6.90 27.56
C ILE A 87 6.61 7.54 27.65
N PRO A 88 7.38 7.29 28.72
CA PRO A 88 8.72 7.81 28.87
C PRO A 88 9.67 7.05 27.94
N TRP A 89 9.88 7.58 26.73
CA TRP A 89 10.80 7.02 25.75
C TRP A 89 12.02 7.93 25.52
N PRO A 90 13.23 7.37 25.30
CA PRO A 90 13.59 5.96 25.32
C PRO A 90 13.51 5.30 26.70
N ALA A 91 13.17 4.02 26.72
CA ALA A 91 12.90 3.27 27.95
C ALA A 91 14.23 2.83 28.60
N GLY A 92 15.10 3.77 28.98
CA GLY A 92 16.35 3.55 29.70
C GLY A 92 17.31 4.73 29.59
N GLU A 93 18.54 4.57 30.09
CA GLU A 93 19.56 5.62 29.98
C GLU A 93 19.99 5.78 28.52
N ILE A 94 19.65 6.94 27.96
CA ILE A 94 20.28 7.44 26.74
C ILE A 94 21.77 7.62 27.07
N PRO A 95 22.69 7.06 26.26
CA PRO A 95 24.12 7.33 26.42
C PRO A 95 24.35 8.83 26.62
N GLU A 96 25.21 9.23 27.56
CA GLU A 96 25.41 10.64 27.93
C GLU A 96 25.69 11.53 26.71
N ALA A 97 26.49 11.01 25.77
CA ALA A 97 26.81 11.66 24.50
C ALA A 97 25.57 12.03 23.64
N LEU A 98 24.45 11.32 23.83
CA LEU A 98 23.20 11.50 23.09
C LEU A 98 22.15 12.31 23.87
N GLN A 99 22.37 12.59 25.16
CA GLN A 99 21.40 13.33 25.99
C GLN A 99 21.19 14.77 25.51
N LYS A 100 22.23 15.42 24.99
CA LYS A 100 22.14 16.78 24.40
C LYS A 100 21.21 16.88 23.20
N TYR A 101 20.92 15.75 22.55
CA TYR A 101 20.03 15.67 21.39
C TYR A 101 18.57 15.39 21.78
N ARG A 102 18.27 15.22 23.07
CA ARG A 102 16.90 14.98 23.55
C ARG A 102 16.02 16.17 23.17
N GLY A 103 15.04 15.94 22.29
CA GLY A 103 14.05 16.93 21.89
C GLY A 103 13.02 17.23 23.01
N LYS A 104 11.72 17.18 22.66
CA LYS A 104 10.64 17.42 23.63
C LYS A 104 10.45 16.24 24.59
N PRO A 105 9.97 16.46 25.83
CA PRO A 105 9.52 15.37 26.70
C PRO A 105 8.48 14.51 25.98
N GLY A 106 8.63 13.19 26.05
CA GLY A 106 7.74 12.24 25.36
C GLY A 106 8.14 11.96 23.91
N GLN A 107 8.61 12.92 23.11
CA GLN A 107 8.98 12.70 21.70
C GLN A 107 10.36 13.24 21.30
N PRO A 108 11.45 12.72 21.87
CA PRO A 108 12.75 13.35 21.69
C PRO A 108 13.39 13.15 20.30
N PHE A 109 13.00 12.15 19.51
CA PHE A 109 13.77 11.72 18.31
C PHE A 109 12.94 11.38 17.07
N PHE A 110 11.87 12.15 16.79
CA PHE A 110 11.02 11.97 15.59
C PHE A 110 10.29 10.62 15.48
N LEU A 111 10.42 9.71 16.44
CA LEU A 111 9.66 8.47 16.44
C LEU A 111 8.28 8.67 17.09
N ASN A 112 7.28 8.06 16.48
CA ASN A 112 5.94 7.95 17.01
C ASN A 112 5.82 6.61 17.74
N HIS A 113 5.29 6.62 18.96
CA HIS A 113 5.14 5.39 19.74
C HIS A 113 3.78 5.36 20.43
N VAL A 114 3.32 4.14 20.69
CA VAL A 114 2.08 3.86 21.41
C VAL A 114 2.28 2.63 22.27
N THR A 115 1.41 2.42 23.26
CA THR A 115 1.36 1.14 23.98
C THR A 115 0.90 0.02 23.04
N GLY A 116 1.28 -1.21 23.34
CA GLY A 116 0.73 -2.43 22.76
C GLY A 116 -0.80 -2.52 22.93
N ARG A 117 -1.35 -2.01 24.04
CA ARG A 117 -2.80 -1.86 24.23
C ARG A 117 -3.42 -0.97 23.16
N GLN A 118 -2.82 0.17 22.86
CA GLN A 118 -3.28 1.05 21.79
C GLN A 118 -3.05 0.42 20.41
N ARG A 119 -1.89 -0.22 20.19
CA ARG A 119 -1.58 -0.95 18.94
C ARG A 119 -2.56 -2.08 18.66
N CYS A 120 -3.07 -2.78 19.67
CA CYS A 120 -4.15 -3.74 19.51
C CYS A 120 -5.40 -3.10 18.88
N LYS A 121 -5.76 -1.87 19.30
CA LYS A 121 -6.87 -1.11 18.69
C LYS A 121 -6.54 -0.70 17.26
N ASP A 122 -5.36 -0.13 17.03
CA ASP A 122 -4.89 0.27 15.71
C ASP A 122 -4.94 -0.93 14.72
N ALA A 123 -4.46 -2.10 15.15
CA ALA A 123 -4.41 -3.32 14.36
C ALA A 123 -5.82 -3.84 14.01
N CYS A 124 -6.75 -3.84 14.97
CA CYS A 124 -8.13 -4.26 14.72
C CYS A 124 -8.88 -3.27 13.82
N MET A 125 -8.65 -1.96 14.00
CA MET A 125 -9.18 -0.92 13.11
C MET A 125 -8.64 -1.11 11.69
N ARG A 126 -7.34 -1.35 11.55
CA ARG A 126 -6.70 -1.59 10.26
C ARG A 126 -7.16 -2.88 9.60
N LEU A 127 -7.38 -3.95 10.37
CA LEU A 127 -8.05 -5.18 9.90
C LEU A 127 -9.45 -4.87 9.36
N GLY A 128 -10.22 -4.07 10.10
CA GLY A 128 -11.49 -3.55 9.63
C GLY A 128 -11.37 -2.84 8.29
N MET A 129 -10.42 -1.92 8.14
CA MET A 129 -10.16 -1.25 6.86
C MET A 129 -9.72 -2.22 5.74
N GLY A 130 -8.93 -3.25 6.05
CA GLY A 130 -8.56 -4.30 5.09
C GLY A 130 -9.79 -5.05 4.56
N VAL A 131 -10.72 -5.41 5.45
CA VAL A 131 -12.01 -6.01 5.09
C VAL A 131 -12.86 -5.02 4.27
N GLY A 132 -12.92 -3.76 4.68
CA GLY A 132 -13.63 -2.70 3.96
C GLY A 132 -13.12 -2.52 2.52
N ALA A 133 -11.80 -2.54 2.34
CA ALA A 133 -11.16 -2.43 1.04
C ALA A 133 -11.51 -3.62 0.15
N LEU A 134 -11.42 -4.84 0.67
CA LEU A 134 -11.81 -6.06 -0.03
C LEU A 134 -13.29 -6.01 -0.44
N LEU A 135 -14.19 -5.65 0.47
CA LEU A 135 -15.62 -5.53 0.18
C LEU A 135 -15.90 -4.46 -0.87
N GLY A 136 -15.17 -3.33 -0.82
CA GLY A 136 -15.35 -2.23 -1.77
C GLY A 136 -14.87 -2.61 -3.15
N VAL A 137 -13.69 -3.21 -3.27
CA VAL A 137 -13.17 -3.67 -4.57
C VAL A 137 -14.02 -4.80 -5.09
N TRP A 138 -14.45 -5.75 -4.25
CA TRP A 138 -15.36 -6.82 -4.63
C TRP A 138 -16.69 -6.29 -5.15
N PHE A 139 -17.29 -5.32 -4.45
CA PHE A 139 -18.54 -4.70 -4.86
C PHE A 139 -18.39 -4.03 -6.23
N MET A 140 -17.32 -3.25 -6.42
CA MET A 140 -17.03 -2.63 -7.72
C MET A 140 -16.84 -3.67 -8.82
N CYS A 141 -16.10 -4.74 -8.52
CA CYS A 141 -15.86 -5.83 -9.46
C CYS A 141 -17.14 -6.54 -9.89
N ARG A 142 -18.05 -6.87 -8.95
CA ARG A 142 -19.30 -7.57 -9.26
C ARG A 142 -20.33 -6.66 -9.90
N CYS A 143 -20.55 -5.48 -9.33
CA CYS A 143 -21.70 -4.64 -9.68
C CYS A 143 -21.42 -3.77 -10.91
N MET A 144 -20.19 -3.30 -11.08
CA MET A 144 -19.87 -2.30 -12.11
C MET A 144 -18.90 -2.84 -13.17
N ASP A 145 -17.85 -3.56 -12.75
CA ASP A 145 -16.86 -4.08 -13.69
C ASP A 145 -17.30 -5.41 -14.33
N ARG A 146 -18.24 -6.12 -13.69
CA ARG A 146 -18.76 -7.45 -14.07
C ARG A 146 -17.67 -8.52 -14.25
N ARG A 147 -16.73 -8.59 -13.32
CA ARG A 147 -15.58 -9.51 -13.36
C ARG A 147 -15.15 -10.05 -12.00
N ASP A 148 -14.38 -11.14 -12.04
CA ASP A 148 -13.45 -11.72 -11.04
C ASP A 148 -12.62 -10.74 -10.19
N LEU A 149 -12.40 -10.99 -8.89
CA LEU A 149 -11.31 -10.31 -8.15
C LEU A 149 -9.95 -10.82 -8.63
N SER A 150 -9.90 -12.10 -9.02
CA SER A 150 -8.75 -12.72 -9.67
C SER A 150 -8.30 -11.98 -10.92
N SER A 151 -9.23 -11.36 -11.67
CA SER A 151 -8.91 -10.56 -12.86
C SER A 151 -8.14 -9.26 -12.56
N LEU A 152 -8.06 -8.87 -11.28
CA LEU A 152 -7.23 -7.76 -10.79
C LEU A 152 -5.88 -8.24 -10.23
N GLY A 153 -5.51 -9.49 -10.47
CA GLY A 153 -4.29 -10.10 -9.92
C GLY A 153 -4.43 -10.65 -8.50
N PHE A 154 -5.64 -10.70 -7.94
CA PHE A 154 -5.91 -11.27 -6.61
C PHE A 154 -6.35 -12.75 -6.72
N THR A 155 -5.47 -13.60 -7.25
CA THR A 155 -5.77 -14.98 -7.64
C THR A 155 -5.75 -15.98 -6.48
N LEU A 156 -5.00 -15.71 -5.41
CA LEU A 156 -4.88 -16.58 -4.21
C LEU A 156 -4.48 -18.03 -4.52
N ASP A 157 -3.77 -18.25 -5.61
CA ASP A 157 -3.20 -19.52 -6.02
C ASP A 157 -1.73 -19.64 -5.60
N SER A 158 -1.10 -20.79 -5.85
CA SER A 158 0.31 -21.01 -5.47
C SER A 158 1.26 -19.96 -6.06
N PRO A 159 1.17 -19.58 -7.35
CA PRO A 159 2.00 -18.51 -7.91
C PRO A 159 1.83 -17.16 -7.20
N PHE A 160 0.61 -16.78 -6.80
CA PHE A 160 0.38 -15.56 -6.03
C PHE A 160 1.14 -15.56 -4.68
N PHE A 161 1.11 -16.67 -3.95
CA PHE A 161 1.80 -16.74 -2.66
C PHE A 161 3.33 -16.84 -2.83
N GLN A 162 3.82 -17.46 -3.91
CA GLN A 162 5.24 -17.44 -4.25
C GLN A 162 5.73 -16.02 -4.54
N ASP A 163 4.97 -15.27 -5.34
CA ASP A 163 5.23 -13.86 -5.60
C ASP A 163 5.21 -13.04 -4.31
N ALA A 164 4.25 -13.29 -3.41
CA ALA A 164 4.17 -12.60 -2.12
C ALA A 164 5.40 -12.87 -1.22
N VAL A 165 5.90 -14.10 -1.20
CA VAL A 165 7.14 -14.42 -0.49
C VAL A 165 8.34 -13.74 -1.15
N ALA A 166 8.44 -13.77 -2.49
CA ALA A 166 9.51 -13.09 -3.21
C ALA A 166 9.50 -11.57 -2.95
N GLY A 167 8.32 -10.95 -3.03
CA GLY A 167 8.08 -9.54 -2.72
C GLY A 167 8.50 -9.21 -1.29
N LEU A 168 8.08 -10.01 -0.31
CA LEU A 168 8.48 -9.87 1.09
C LEU A 168 10.01 -9.85 1.25
N MET A 169 10.70 -10.81 0.62
CA MET A 169 12.17 -10.87 0.67
C MET A 169 12.83 -9.64 0.04
N VAL A 170 12.30 -9.14 -1.09
CA VAL A 170 12.80 -7.92 -1.72
C VAL A 170 12.55 -6.69 -0.84
N GLY A 171 11.34 -6.55 -0.28
CA GLY A 171 10.99 -5.45 0.64
C GLY A 171 11.91 -5.39 1.86
N VAL A 172 12.13 -6.54 2.51
CA VAL A 172 13.09 -6.65 3.63
C VAL A 172 14.51 -6.30 3.19
N THR A 173 14.94 -6.75 2.01
CA THR A 173 16.30 -6.51 1.51
C THR A 173 16.57 -5.02 1.28
N ILE A 174 15.65 -4.30 0.62
CA ILE A 174 15.88 -2.89 0.29
C ILE A 174 15.78 -1.99 1.51
N VAL A 175 14.94 -2.33 2.49
CA VAL A 175 14.92 -1.61 3.77
C VAL A 175 16.16 -1.94 4.61
N SER A 176 16.65 -3.18 4.59
CA SER A 176 17.93 -3.54 5.22
C SER A 176 19.09 -2.73 4.63
N PHE A 177 19.08 -2.50 3.31
CA PHE A 177 20.02 -1.61 2.64
C PHE A 177 19.90 -0.16 3.17
N MET A 178 18.68 0.38 3.27
CA MET A 178 18.47 1.72 3.82
C MET A 178 19.00 1.84 5.25
N PHE A 179 18.60 0.91 6.12
CA PHE A 179 19.05 0.83 7.50
C PHE A 179 20.59 0.79 7.59
N ALA A 180 21.24 -0.04 6.79
CA ALA A 180 22.70 -0.16 6.79
C ALA A 180 23.38 1.15 6.37
N VAL A 181 22.88 1.82 5.34
CA VAL A 181 23.39 3.14 4.90
C VAL A 181 23.23 4.18 6.00
N GLU A 182 22.04 4.29 6.57
CA GLU A 182 21.76 5.28 7.63
C GLU A 182 22.57 5.01 8.91
N LEU A 183 22.79 3.74 9.26
CA LEU A 183 23.58 3.34 10.42
C LEU A 183 25.07 3.65 10.21
N VAL A 184 25.63 3.29 9.05
CA VAL A 184 27.04 3.57 8.71
C VAL A 184 27.30 5.07 8.61
N ALA A 185 26.34 5.84 8.08
CA ALA A 185 26.43 7.29 7.98
C ALA A 185 26.21 8.01 9.33
N GLY A 186 25.83 7.28 10.39
CA GLY A 186 25.54 7.84 11.72
C GLY A 186 24.26 8.68 11.76
N TRP A 187 23.32 8.47 10.83
CA TRP A 187 22.03 9.14 10.78
C TRP A 187 21.01 8.47 11.69
N VAL A 188 21.14 7.16 11.89
CA VAL A 188 20.46 6.41 12.94
C VAL A 188 21.50 5.81 13.88
N ILE A 189 21.19 5.80 15.17
CA ILE A 189 22.09 5.34 16.21
C ILE A 189 21.46 4.13 16.89
N PHE A 190 22.16 2.99 16.85
CA PHE A 190 21.73 1.79 17.55
C PHE A 190 21.63 2.04 19.05
N LEU A 191 20.51 1.64 19.66
CA LEU A 191 20.32 1.71 21.10
C LEU A 191 20.42 0.33 21.74
N ARG A 192 19.61 -0.63 21.28
CA ARG A 192 19.48 -1.96 21.91
C ARG A 192 18.64 -2.90 21.06
N TRP A 193 18.62 -4.16 21.49
CA TRP A 193 17.75 -5.20 20.95
C TRP A 193 16.45 -5.32 21.77
N PHE A 194 15.35 -5.72 21.10
CA PHE A 194 14.07 -6.11 21.68
C PHE A 194 13.46 -5.06 22.64
N GLU A 195 13.17 -3.86 22.12
CA GLU A 195 12.54 -2.79 22.90
C GLU A 195 11.01 -2.88 22.83
N VAL A 196 10.36 -2.77 23.98
CA VAL A 196 8.92 -2.51 24.12
C VAL A 196 8.75 -1.13 24.72
N PHE A 197 7.94 -0.27 24.09
CA PHE A 197 7.84 1.13 24.51
C PHE A 197 7.12 1.27 25.86
N ASP A 198 6.12 0.42 26.14
CA ASP A 198 5.58 0.21 27.48
C ASP A 198 6.17 -1.06 28.10
N LYS A 199 7.06 -0.89 29.07
CA LYS A 199 7.79 -2.00 29.72
C LYS A 199 6.89 -2.98 30.48
N SER A 200 5.65 -2.62 30.76
CA SER A 200 4.70 -3.53 31.41
C SER A 200 4.12 -4.59 30.45
N GLU A 201 4.36 -4.43 29.15
CA GLU A 201 3.77 -5.28 28.11
C GLU A 201 4.74 -6.34 27.56
N ASN A 202 4.17 -7.35 26.90
CA ASN A 202 4.92 -8.45 26.34
C ASN A 202 5.35 -8.17 24.91
N PHE A 203 6.66 -8.29 24.63
CA PHE A 203 7.25 -8.07 23.31
C PHE A 203 6.56 -8.85 22.18
N ALA A 204 6.34 -10.16 22.37
CA ALA A 204 5.75 -11.02 21.34
C ALA A 204 4.29 -10.63 21.03
N VAL A 205 3.54 -10.20 22.04
CA VAL A 205 2.16 -9.71 21.86
C VAL A 205 2.16 -8.39 21.09
N CYS A 206 3.07 -7.45 21.40
CA CYS A 206 3.20 -6.21 20.65
C CYS A 206 3.55 -6.46 19.17
N ILE A 207 4.57 -7.29 18.92
CA ILE A 207 4.96 -7.66 17.55
C ILE A 207 3.83 -8.37 16.79
N PHE A 208 3.05 -9.23 17.46
CA PHE A 208 1.89 -9.87 16.84
C PHE A 208 0.87 -8.83 16.32
N TRP A 209 0.55 -7.82 17.13
CA TRP A 209 -0.36 -6.75 16.70
C TRP A 209 0.24 -5.88 15.60
N ASP A 210 1.55 -5.62 15.64
CA ASP A 210 2.24 -4.87 14.58
C ASP A 210 2.26 -5.64 13.24
N VAL A 211 2.46 -6.96 13.26
CA VAL A 211 2.34 -7.81 12.06
C VAL A 211 0.92 -7.76 11.48
N LEU A 212 -0.10 -7.91 12.33
CA LEU A 212 -1.50 -7.80 11.88
C LEU A 212 -1.81 -6.41 11.31
N PHE A 213 -1.29 -5.36 11.94
CA PHE A 213 -1.45 -3.99 11.48
C PHE A 213 -0.84 -3.82 10.07
N HIS A 214 0.45 -4.13 9.90
CA HIS A 214 1.16 -3.88 8.64
C HIS A 214 0.69 -4.78 7.50
N LEU A 215 0.27 -6.02 7.78
CA LEU A 215 -0.35 -6.87 6.77
C LEU A 215 -1.61 -6.21 6.20
N ASN A 216 -2.45 -5.65 7.06
CA ASN A 216 -3.67 -4.98 6.64
C ASN A 216 -3.43 -3.58 6.06
N VAL A 217 -2.32 -2.90 6.39
CA VAL A 217 -1.88 -1.72 5.64
C VAL A 217 -1.61 -2.11 4.17
N ALA A 218 -0.79 -3.13 3.93
CA ALA A 218 -0.48 -3.59 2.57
C ALA A 218 -1.76 -3.97 1.79
N VAL A 219 -2.69 -4.72 2.39
CA VAL A 219 -3.97 -5.06 1.73
C VAL A 219 -4.82 -3.82 1.45
N ASN A 220 -4.96 -2.91 2.42
CA ASN A 220 -5.82 -1.73 2.31
C ASN A 220 -5.28 -0.71 1.28
N GLU A 221 -4.00 -0.73 0.97
CA GLU A 221 -3.38 0.18 0.01
C GLU A 221 -3.17 -0.49 -1.36
N GLU A 222 -2.62 -1.70 -1.42
CA GLU A 222 -2.32 -2.35 -2.71
C GLU A 222 -3.58 -2.81 -3.46
N LEU A 223 -4.57 -3.38 -2.77
CA LEU A 223 -5.75 -3.91 -3.47
C LEU A 223 -6.58 -2.80 -4.15
N PRO A 224 -6.91 -1.67 -3.49
CA PRO A 224 -7.64 -0.60 -4.16
C PRO A 224 -6.78 0.16 -5.19
N VAL A 225 -5.51 0.42 -4.90
CA VAL A 225 -4.67 1.27 -5.75
C VAL A 225 -4.06 0.49 -6.92
N ARG A 226 -3.38 -0.63 -6.64
CA ARG A 226 -2.69 -1.44 -7.65
C ARG A 226 -3.61 -2.49 -8.26
N GLY A 227 -4.55 -3.01 -7.48
CA GLY A 227 -5.55 -3.96 -7.97
C GLY A 227 -6.63 -3.28 -8.79
N TRP A 228 -7.33 -2.29 -8.23
CA TRP A 228 -8.48 -1.69 -8.92
C TRP A 228 -8.10 -0.46 -9.77
N LEU A 229 -7.48 0.56 -9.18
CA LEU A 229 -7.27 1.87 -9.84
C LEU A 229 -6.34 1.75 -11.06
N LEU A 230 -5.17 1.14 -10.88
CA LEU A 230 -4.17 0.92 -11.93
C LEU A 230 -4.77 0.19 -13.14
N TYR A 231 -5.41 -0.96 -12.91
CA TYR A 231 -6.04 -1.76 -13.96
C TYR A 231 -7.11 -0.98 -14.72
N ASN A 232 -8.05 -0.37 -13.98
CA ASN A 232 -9.19 0.30 -14.61
C ASN A 232 -8.80 1.55 -15.39
N ILE A 233 -7.81 2.31 -14.92
CA ILE A 233 -7.31 3.46 -15.66
C ILE A 233 -6.58 2.99 -16.92
N ALA A 234 -5.74 1.95 -16.85
CA ALA A 234 -5.05 1.43 -18.02
C ALA A 234 -6.06 0.94 -19.08
N GLU A 235 -7.04 0.14 -18.67
CA GLU A 235 -8.13 -0.36 -19.53
C GLU A 235 -8.91 0.77 -20.18
N ALA A 236 -9.36 1.75 -19.40
CA ALA A 236 -10.12 2.87 -19.92
C ALA A 236 -9.29 3.74 -20.88
N SER A 237 -8.00 3.92 -20.61
CA SER A 237 -7.11 4.71 -21.46
C SER A 237 -6.89 4.03 -22.81
N MET A 238 -6.81 2.69 -22.84
CA MET A 238 -6.79 1.93 -24.10
C MET A 238 -8.13 2.04 -24.85
N ALA A 239 -9.25 1.89 -24.14
CA ALA A 239 -10.57 1.91 -24.75
C ALA A 239 -10.96 3.29 -25.34
N HIS A 240 -10.81 4.35 -24.55
CA HIS A 240 -11.29 5.70 -24.91
C HIS A 240 -10.32 6.49 -25.76
N TRP A 241 -9.00 6.33 -25.55
CA TRP A 241 -7.97 7.11 -26.22
C TRP A 241 -7.09 6.29 -27.15
N GLN A 242 -7.36 4.99 -27.29
CA GLN A 242 -6.61 4.08 -28.16
C GLN A 242 -5.09 4.15 -27.90
N LEU A 243 -4.71 4.43 -26.65
CA LEU A 243 -3.31 4.43 -26.25
C LEU A 243 -2.73 3.02 -26.41
N PRO A 244 -1.48 2.89 -26.89
CA PRO A 244 -0.76 1.63 -26.80
C PRO A 244 -0.69 1.15 -25.34
N ALA A 245 -0.70 -0.17 -25.12
CA ALA A 245 -0.73 -0.77 -23.79
C ALA A 245 0.34 -0.21 -22.84
N THR A 246 1.57 -0.02 -23.33
CA THR A 246 2.66 0.61 -22.57
C THR A 246 2.31 2.02 -22.10
N ALA A 247 1.79 2.87 -22.99
CA ALA A 247 1.47 4.25 -22.66
C ALA A 247 0.27 4.32 -21.70
N ALA A 248 -0.73 3.45 -21.89
CA ALA A 248 -1.88 3.36 -21.00
C ALA A 248 -1.49 2.91 -19.59
N PHE A 249 -0.62 1.91 -19.48
CA PHE A 249 -0.16 1.43 -18.18
C PHE A 249 0.72 2.47 -17.47
N LEU A 250 1.67 3.10 -18.18
CA LEU A 250 2.49 4.18 -17.61
C LEU A 250 1.63 5.36 -17.15
N PHE A 251 0.61 5.73 -17.93
CA PHE A 251 -0.35 6.76 -17.53
C PHE A 251 -1.11 6.36 -16.26
N ALA A 252 -1.56 5.11 -16.18
CA ALA A 252 -2.23 4.59 -15.00
C ALA A 252 -1.33 4.56 -13.76
N MET A 253 -0.06 4.16 -13.90
CA MET A 253 0.95 4.22 -12.84
C MET A 253 1.14 5.64 -12.32
N VAL A 254 1.22 6.63 -13.21
CA VAL A 254 1.34 8.04 -12.80
C VAL A 254 0.12 8.46 -11.98
N LEU A 255 -1.10 8.14 -12.44
CA LEU A 255 -2.32 8.53 -11.73
C LEU A 255 -2.49 7.82 -10.38
N GLU A 256 -2.20 6.52 -10.30
CA GLU A 256 -2.26 5.79 -9.04
C GLU A 256 -1.17 6.24 -8.07
N SER A 257 0.03 6.59 -8.56
CA SER A 257 1.11 7.14 -7.75
C SER A 257 0.77 8.53 -7.20
N VAL A 258 0.12 9.40 -7.98
CA VAL A 258 -0.42 10.67 -7.47
C VAL A 258 -1.45 10.41 -6.38
N PHE A 259 -2.38 9.47 -6.59
CA PHE A 259 -3.36 9.11 -5.58
C PHE A 259 -2.69 8.56 -4.30
N PHE A 260 -1.64 7.77 -4.44
CA PHE A 260 -0.84 7.25 -3.34
C PHE A 260 -0.19 8.38 -2.52
N VAL A 261 0.34 9.42 -3.16
CA VAL A 261 0.81 10.64 -2.47
C VAL A 261 -0.33 11.32 -1.69
N LEU A 262 -1.52 11.45 -2.29
CA LEU A 262 -2.68 12.06 -1.62
C LEU A 262 -3.08 11.30 -0.35
N MET A 263 -2.99 9.97 -0.36
CA MET A 263 -3.25 9.13 0.81
C MET A 263 -2.27 9.38 1.97
N HIS A 264 -1.04 9.86 1.67
CA HIS A 264 0.01 10.09 2.65
C HIS A 264 0.06 11.53 3.18
N LEU A 265 -0.66 12.49 2.59
CA LEU A 265 -0.69 13.88 3.07
C LEU A 265 -1.14 14.04 4.55
N PRO A 266 -2.09 13.24 5.07
CA PRO A 266 -2.49 13.30 6.48
C PRO A 266 -1.45 12.73 7.45
N SER A 267 -0.47 11.97 6.95
CA SER A 267 0.53 11.31 7.77
C SER A 267 1.56 12.31 8.32
N PRO A 268 2.09 12.09 9.55
CA PRO A 268 3.13 12.95 10.12
C PRO A 268 4.35 13.09 9.20
N GLY A 269 4.58 14.28 8.66
CA GLY A 269 5.70 14.55 7.74
C GLY A 269 5.43 14.22 6.27
N GLY A 270 4.22 13.79 5.91
CA GLY A 270 3.83 13.46 4.55
C GLY A 270 3.70 14.66 3.60
N THR A 271 3.50 15.87 4.12
CA THR A 271 3.41 17.11 3.31
C THR A 271 4.77 17.69 2.91
N ARG A 272 5.88 17.07 3.32
CA ARG A 272 7.23 17.51 2.93
C ARG A 272 7.46 17.19 1.45
N PRO A 273 8.05 18.11 0.65
CA PRO A 273 8.27 17.86 -0.77
C PRO A 273 9.06 16.57 -1.08
N LEU A 274 10.11 16.29 -0.30
CA LEU A 274 10.91 15.07 -0.50
C LEU A 274 10.10 13.80 -0.18
N SER A 275 9.29 13.80 0.88
CA SER A 275 8.36 12.70 1.18
C SER A 275 7.39 12.49 0.03
N MET A 276 6.77 13.55 -0.51
CA MET A 276 5.84 13.45 -1.63
C MET A 276 6.50 12.88 -2.90
N ILE A 277 7.72 13.33 -3.22
CA ILE A 277 8.49 12.82 -4.37
C ILE A 277 8.81 11.34 -4.17
N ASN A 278 9.31 10.96 -2.99
CA ASN A 278 9.67 9.58 -2.72
C ASN A 278 8.45 8.65 -2.69
N ILE A 279 7.32 9.09 -2.13
CA ILE A 279 6.06 8.33 -2.16
C ILE A 279 5.54 8.20 -3.59
N PHE A 280 5.69 9.23 -4.43
CA PHE A 280 5.39 9.10 -5.86
C PHE A 280 6.28 8.06 -6.56
N VAL A 281 7.59 8.08 -6.30
CA VAL A 281 8.54 7.09 -6.86
C VAL A 281 8.26 5.67 -6.33
N GLY A 282 7.95 5.52 -5.04
CA GLY A 282 7.49 4.26 -4.45
C GLY A 282 6.17 3.80 -5.05
N GLY A 283 5.28 4.77 -5.35
CA GLY A 283 4.09 4.63 -6.20
C GLY A 283 4.38 3.84 -7.47
N MET A 284 5.26 4.44 -8.28
CA MET A 284 5.69 3.91 -9.57
C MET A 284 6.37 2.54 -9.41
N ALA A 285 7.20 2.34 -8.38
CA ALA A 285 7.80 1.03 -8.10
C ALA A 285 6.74 -0.04 -7.78
N GLY A 286 5.69 0.31 -7.01
CA GLY A 286 4.54 -0.56 -6.76
C GLY A 286 3.77 -0.92 -8.04
N GLY A 287 3.60 0.04 -8.96
CA GLY A 287 3.04 -0.26 -10.29
C GLY A 287 3.90 -1.23 -11.10
N LEU A 288 5.23 -1.11 -11.02
CA LEU A 288 6.17 -2.05 -11.67
C LEU A 288 6.13 -3.44 -11.05
N ASN A 289 5.93 -3.56 -9.73
CA ASN A 289 5.75 -4.83 -9.05
C ASN A 289 4.60 -5.64 -9.67
N VAL A 290 3.46 -4.99 -9.93
CA VAL A 290 2.32 -5.62 -10.60
C VAL A 290 2.67 -5.98 -12.03
N LEU A 291 3.26 -5.04 -12.77
CA LEU A 291 3.54 -5.21 -14.20
C LEU A 291 4.47 -6.38 -14.49
N LEU A 292 5.62 -6.43 -13.80
CA LEU A 292 6.68 -7.41 -14.07
C LEU A 292 6.38 -8.79 -13.50
N THR A 293 5.39 -8.91 -12.62
CA THR A 293 4.90 -10.22 -12.13
C THR A 293 3.70 -10.75 -12.91
N GLY A 294 3.35 -10.10 -14.03
CA GLY A 294 2.26 -10.55 -14.88
C GLY A 294 0.89 -10.09 -14.43
N GLY A 295 0.83 -9.00 -13.68
CA GLY A 295 -0.39 -8.46 -13.12
C GLY A 295 -0.76 -9.00 -11.75
N ARG A 296 -0.05 -9.98 -11.21
CA ARG A 296 -0.36 -10.52 -9.89
C ARG A 296 -0.08 -9.50 -8.79
N LEU A 297 -0.99 -9.39 -7.83
CA LEU A 297 -0.82 -8.50 -6.67
C LEU A 297 0.07 -9.10 -5.58
N GLY A 298 0.36 -10.40 -5.65
CA GLY A 298 1.13 -11.13 -4.64
C GLY A 298 2.44 -10.42 -4.31
N PHE A 299 3.25 -10.12 -5.33
CA PHE A 299 4.54 -9.45 -5.13
C PHE A 299 4.39 -8.08 -4.51
N ALA A 300 3.46 -7.25 -5.00
CA ALA A 300 3.23 -5.91 -4.46
C ALA A 300 2.81 -5.95 -2.98
N LEU A 301 1.89 -6.86 -2.61
CA LEU A 301 1.47 -7.07 -1.23
C LEU A 301 2.63 -7.53 -0.32
N GLY A 302 3.40 -8.51 -0.79
CA GLY A 302 4.57 -9.00 -0.08
C GLY A 302 5.62 -7.93 0.11
N TRP A 303 5.94 -7.20 -0.96
CA TRP A 303 6.92 -6.11 -0.98
C TRP A 303 6.56 -5.00 -0.01
N HIS A 304 5.31 -4.52 -0.06
CA HIS A 304 4.83 -3.48 0.84
C HIS A 304 4.80 -3.96 2.30
N PHE A 305 4.28 -5.17 2.56
CA PHE A 305 4.31 -5.72 3.92
C PHE A 305 5.75 -5.83 4.44
N GLY A 306 6.66 -6.37 3.64
CA GLY A 306 8.08 -6.51 3.96
C GLY A 306 8.77 -5.17 4.21
N TRP A 307 8.48 -4.17 3.38
CA TRP A 307 8.95 -2.79 3.54
C TRP A 307 8.55 -2.23 4.89
N ASN A 308 7.26 -2.26 5.21
CA ASN A 308 6.73 -1.67 6.43
C ASN A 308 7.21 -2.38 7.70
N ILE A 309 7.04 -3.71 7.77
CA ILE A 309 7.37 -4.45 9.00
C ILE A 309 8.87 -4.43 9.29
N SER A 310 9.70 -4.42 8.24
CA SER A 310 11.16 -4.32 8.43
C SER A 310 11.57 -2.92 8.87
N MET A 311 11.02 -1.87 8.26
CA MET A 311 11.36 -0.49 8.58
C MET A 311 10.96 -0.15 10.02
N GLY A 312 9.69 -0.39 10.36
CA GLY A 312 9.12 -0.08 11.67
C GLY A 312 9.64 -1.02 12.76
N ASN A 313 9.36 -2.31 12.64
CA ASN A 313 9.50 -3.23 13.76
C ASN A 313 10.80 -4.02 13.76
N VAL A 314 11.42 -4.31 12.60
CA VAL A 314 12.73 -4.96 12.60
C VAL A 314 13.82 -3.94 12.93
N PHE A 315 13.81 -2.78 12.28
CA PHE A 315 14.86 -1.76 12.37
C PHE A 315 14.55 -0.55 13.24
N GLY A 316 13.32 -0.43 13.78
CA GLY A 316 12.95 0.63 14.71
C GLY A 316 12.93 2.03 14.10
N MET A 317 12.89 2.14 12.77
CA MET A 317 12.83 3.40 12.03
C MET A 317 11.36 3.82 11.86
N SER A 318 11.09 5.11 11.69
CA SER A 318 9.72 5.54 11.39
C SER A 318 9.27 5.01 10.02
N THR A 319 7.99 4.67 9.88
CA THR A 319 7.38 4.19 8.62
C THR A 319 6.16 5.04 8.35
N SER A 320 6.26 6.02 7.44
CA SER A 320 5.22 6.99 7.12
C SER A 320 4.60 7.70 8.35
N GLY A 321 5.39 7.87 9.43
CA GLY A 321 4.91 8.45 10.68
C GLY A 321 3.92 7.57 11.46
N ILE A 322 3.80 6.29 11.11
CA ILE A 322 3.00 5.31 11.86
C ILE A 322 3.68 5.05 13.21
N PRO A 323 2.95 5.13 14.34
CA PRO A 323 3.52 4.79 15.63
C PRO A 323 3.95 3.32 15.73
N ILE A 324 4.86 3.01 16.65
CA ILE A 324 5.37 1.65 16.87
C ILE A 324 5.18 1.26 18.34
N SER A 325 4.89 -0.03 18.60
CA SER A 325 4.67 -0.56 19.96
C SER A 325 5.81 -1.45 20.48
N ALA A 326 6.58 -2.06 19.58
CA ALA A 326 7.81 -2.78 19.88
C ALA A 326 8.74 -2.86 18.65
N THR A 327 10.04 -3.03 18.88
CA THR A 327 11.04 -3.21 17.81
C THR A 327 12.14 -4.21 18.19
N PHE A 328 12.60 -5.00 17.22
CA PHE A 328 13.75 -5.88 17.36
C PHE A 328 15.06 -5.11 17.49
N ILE A 329 15.26 -4.06 16.70
CA ILE A 329 16.38 -3.13 16.79
C ILE A 329 15.82 -1.76 17.12
N SER A 330 16.10 -1.29 18.33
CA SER A 330 15.76 0.08 18.71
C SER A 330 16.85 1.02 18.24
N VAL A 331 16.44 2.07 17.52
CA VAL A 331 17.33 3.12 17.05
C VAL A 331 16.87 4.51 17.46
N LEU A 332 17.80 5.44 17.35
CA LEU A 332 17.61 6.85 17.57
C LEU A 332 17.96 7.61 16.28
N PRO A 333 16.97 8.20 15.58
CA PRO A 333 17.22 9.11 14.48
C PRO A 333 17.97 10.35 14.99
N HIS A 334 19.10 10.68 14.38
CA HIS A 334 19.93 11.81 14.78
C HIS A 334 19.22 13.14 14.46
N PRO A 335 18.96 14.04 15.43
CA PRO A 335 18.07 15.18 15.18
C PRO A 335 18.56 16.17 14.12
N GLU A 336 19.87 16.39 14.06
CA GLU A 336 20.48 17.26 13.03
C GLU A 336 20.56 16.62 11.64
N LYS A 337 20.11 15.36 11.48
CA LYS A 337 20.16 14.61 10.22
C LYS A 337 18.77 14.35 9.64
N GLU A 338 17.75 15.08 10.11
CA GLU A 338 16.37 14.95 9.67
C GLU A 338 16.18 15.00 8.15
N THR A 339 16.91 15.87 7.45
CA THR A 339 16.85 15.94 5.98
C THR A 339 17.32 14.65 5.29
N TYR A 340 18.15 13.85 5.95
CA TYR A 340 18.74 12.64 5.38
C TYR A 340 17.91 11.39 5.67
N HIS A 341 17.47 11.19 6.92
CA HIS A 341 16.65 10.04 7.35
C HIS A 341 15.14 10.29 7.30
N GLY A 342 14.72 11.50 6.91
CA GLY A 342 13.31 11.86 6.69
C GLY A 342 12.50 12.22 7.94
N GLY A 343 13.12 12.20 9.12
CA GLY A 343 12.50 12.66 10.37
C GLY A 343 11.30 11.82 10.78
N VAL A 344 10.19 12.50 11.12
CA VAL A 344 8.99 11.81 11.63
C VAL A 344 8.32 10.91 10.59
N PHE A 345 8.49 11.22 9.30
CA PHE A 345 8.00 10.36 8.23
C PHE A 345 8.87 9.10 8.07
N GLY A 346 10.14 9.17 8.50
CA GLY A 346 11.11 8.07 8.40
C GLY A 346 11.83 8.02 7.06
N PRO A 347 12.56 6.93 6.79
CA PRO A 347 13.45 6.81 5.63
C PRO A 347 12.75 7.06 4.28
N GLU A 348 11.43 6.87 4.21
CA GLU A 348 10.56 7.23 3.08
C GLU A 348 10.60 8.73 2.72
N GLY A 349 10.86 9.60 3.69
CA GLY A 349 11.08 11.04 3.49
C GLY A 349 12.56 11.41 3.35
N GLY A 350 13.45 10.41 3.38
CA GLY A 350 14.90 10.56 3.37
C GLY A 350 15.53 10.44 1.98
N VAL A 351 16.83 10.68 1.90
CA VAL A 351 17.57 10.73 0.63
C VAL A 351 17.92 9.35 0.07
N VAL A 352 17.82 8.29 0.88
CA VAL A 352 18.19 6.92 0.49
C VAL A 352 17.07 6.20 -0.26
N SER A 353 15.81 6.60 -0.05
CA SER A 353 14.62 5.96 -0.62
C SER A 353 14.69 5.73 -2.14
N PRO A 354 15.05 6.72 -2.99
CA PRO A 354 15.15 6.49 -4.43
C PRO A 354 16.13 5.38 -4.83
N ALA A 355 17.25 5.25 -4.11
CA ALA A 355 18.23 4.19 -4.35
C ALA A 355 17.66 2.82 -3.94
N ALA A 356 16.93 2.76 -2.82
CA ALA A 356 16.26 1.54 -2.36
C ALA A 356 15.16 1.08 -3.34
N TYR A 357 14.35 1.99 -3.87
CA TYR A 357 13.36 1.68 -4.91
C TYR A 357 14.04 1.18 -6.19
N SER A 358 15.12 1.83 -6.62
CA SER A 358 15.88 1.40 -7.79
C SER A 358 16.47 0.00 -7.62
N LEU A 359 17.00 -0.31 -6.42
CA LEU A 359 17.45 -1.65 -6.06
C LEU A 359 16.29 -2.66 -6.07
N GLY A 360 15.13 -2.29 -5.55
CA GLY A 360 13.93 -3.14 -5.57
C GLY A 360 13.49 -3.49 -6.98
N VAL A 361 13.44 -2.51 -7.88
CA VAL A 361 13.14 -2.70 -9.31
C VAL A 361 14.20 -3.57 -9.98
N LEU A 362 15.49 -3.36 -9.67
CA LEU A 362 16.56 -4.23 -10.18
C LEU A 362 16.37 -5.68 -9.73
N LEU A 363 16.12 -5.92 -8.44
CA LEU A 363 15.90 -7.28 -7.91
C LEU A 363 14.66 -7.92 -8.55
N LEU A 364 13.57 -7.18 -8.70
CA LEU A 364 12.37 -7.63 -9.41
C LEU A 364 12.70 -8.06 -10.84
N VAL A 365 13.45 -7.24 -11.58
CA VAL A 365 13.93 -7.58 -12.94
C VAL A 365 14.86 -8.79 -12.95
N LEU A 366 15.70 -8.97 -11.94
CA LEU A 366 16.57 -10.16 -11.86
C LEU A 366 15.77 -11.45 -11.58
N ILE A 367 14.64 -11.35 -10.88
CA ILE A 367 13.78 -12.50 -10.55
C ILE A 367 12.88 -12.87 -11.75
N TYR A 368 12.25 -11.87 -12.39
CA TYR A 368 11.22 -12.10 -13.43
C TYR A 368 11.69 -11.80 -14.87
N GLY A 369 12.87 -11.21 -15.04
CA GLY A 369 13.38 -10.75 -16.33
C GLY A 369 12.80 -9.40 -16.77
N LEU A 370 13.37 -8.85 -17.83
CA LEU A 370 12.72 -7.78 -18.60
C LEU A 370 11.86 -8.43 -19.68
N PRO A 371 10.61 -7.99 -19.86
CA PRO A 371 9.82 -8.42 -20.99
C PRO A 371 10.41 -7.83 -22.28
N GLU A 372 10.42 -8.60 -23.38
CA GLU A 372 10.92 -8.12 -24.69
C GLU A 372 10.18 -6.87 -25.17
N ASN A 373 8.89 -6.77 -24.83
CA ASN A 373 8.09 -5.55 -24.91
C ASN A 373 6.89 -5.67 -23.96
N MET A 374 6.18 -4.56 -23.72
CA MET A 374 5.07 -4.54 -22.78
C MET A 374 3.91 -5.47 -23.18
N ALA A 375 3.66 -5.62 -24.49
CA ALA A 375 2.65 -6.56 -24.96
C ALA A 375 3.02 -7.98 -24.54
N THR A 376 4.30 -8.36 -24.68
CA THR A 376 4.81 -9.66 -24.24
C THR A 376 4.70 -9.83 -22.73
N ALA A 377 4.96 -8.78 -21.93
CA ALA A 377 4.78 -8.79 -20.48
C ALA A 377 3.33 -9.09 -20.08
N LEU A 378 2.39 -8.46 -20.78
CA LEU A 378 0.96 -8.62 -20.53
C LEU A 378 0.42 -9.95 -21.11
N ILE A 379 0.96 -10.44 -22.23
CA ILE A 379 0.56 -11.72 -22.87
C ILE A 379 1.10 -12.93 -22.09
N ALA A 380 2.37 -12.90 -21.68
CA ALA A 380 3.04 -14.04 -21.05
C ALA A 380 2.43 -14.49 -19.71
N HIS A 381 1.49 -13.71 -19.18
CA HIS A 381 0.87 -13.92 -17.89
C HIS A 381 -0.66 -13.89 -17.93
N ASP A 382 -1.26 -14.17 -19.11
CA ASP A 382 -2.70 -14.24 -19.31
C ASP A 382 -3.44 -13.00 -18.78
N TRP A 383 -2.90 -11.80 -19.06
CA TRP A 383 -3.59 -10.58 -18.69
C TRP A 383 -4.95 -10.53 -19.41
N PRO A 384 -6.09 -10.39 -18.68
CA PRO A 384 -7.45 -10.59 -19.22
C PRO A 384 -7.86 -9.70 -20.42
N LEU A 385 -7.03 -8.72 -20.78
CA LEU A 385 -7.31 -7.77 -21.85
C LEU A 385 -6.72 -8.16 -23.21
N LEU A 386 -5.72 -9.05 -23.27
CA LEU A 386 -5.06 -9.33 -24.54
C LEU A 386 -5.82 -10.29 -25.43
N ASP A 387 -6.65 -11.18 -24.91
CA ASP A 387 -7.46 -12.02 -25.80
C ASP A 387 -8.44 -11.19 -26.65
N ALA A 388 -8.98 -10.08 -26.10
CA ALA A 388 -9.93 -9.21 -26.82
C ALA A 388 -9.23 -8.20 -27.75
N VAL A 389 -8.08 -7.65 -27.37
CA VAL A 389 -7.34 -6.66 -28.18
C VAL A 389 -6.43 -7.35 -29.22
N ALA A 390 -5.82 -8.49 -28.89
CA ALA A 390 -5.04 -9.31 -29.82
C ALA A 390 -5.92 -9.87 -30.94
N ALA A 391 -7.16 -10.31 -30.65
CA ALA A 391 -8.09 -10.73 -31.70
C ALA A 391 -8.37 -9.61 -32.74
N SER A 392 -8.41 -8.34 -32.30
CA SER A 392 -8.66 -7.19 -33.18
C SER A 392 -7.42 -6.69 -33.96
N SER A 393 -6.21 -7.06 -33.52
CA SER A 393 -4.93 -6.64 -34.10
C SER A 393 -4.27 -7.75 -34.92
N ILE A 394 -4.47 -9.03 -34.56
CA ILE A 394 -4.12 -10.19 -35.40
C ILE A 394 -4.98 -10.19 -36.67
N ALA A 395 -6.27 -9.84 -36.57
CA ALA A 395 -7.14 -9.67 -37.75
C ALA A 395 -6.65 -8.57 -38.72
N ARG A 396 -5.91 -7.57 -38.24
CA ARG A 396 -5.27 -6.54 -39.07
C ARG A 396 -3.91 -6.95 -39.63
N CYS A 397 -3.21 -7.89 -38.99
CA CYS A 397 -1.97 -8.45 -39.53
C CYS A 397 -2.25 -9.50 -40.64
N SER A 398 -3.36 -10.24 -40.54
CA SER A 398 -3.78 -11.18 -41.58
C SER A 398 -4.24 -10.50 -42.89
N GLU A 399 -4.50 -9.19 -42.88
CA GLU A 399 -4.75 -8.41 -44.12
C GLU A 399 -3.46 -8.06 -44.88
N PHE A 400 -2.28 -8.27 -44.27
CA PHE A 400 -0.97 -8.02 -44.89
C PHE A 400 -0.20 -9.31 -45.28
N GLU A 401 -0.71 -10.49 -44.94
CA GLU A 401 -0.11 -11.80 -45.33
C GLU A 401 -0.31 -12.18 -46.82
N GLY A 402 -0.70 -11.21 -47.66
CA GLY A 402 -0.92 -11.40 -49.10
C GLY A 402 0.07 -10.67 -50.02
N GLN A 403 1.12 -10.01 -49.51
CA GLN A 403 2.11 -9.34 -50.34
C GLN A 403 3.48 -10.01 -50.26
N ASP A 404 3.81 -10.76 -51.30
CA ASP A 404 5.16 -11.29 -51.57
C ASP A 404 6.20 -10.15 -51.56
N TRP A 405 7.09 -10.16 -50.57
CA TRP A 405 8.28 -9.30 -50.59
C TRP A 405 9.52 -10.13 -50.98
N PRO A 406 10.23 -9.80 -52.08
CA PRO A 406 11.41 -10.55 -52.50
C PRO A 406 12.66 -10.13 -51.71
N PHE A 407 13.54 -11.09 -51.39
CA PHE A 407 14.97 -10.94 -51.02
C PHE A 407 15.24 -10.38 -49.60
N LEU A 408 16.17 -10.84 -48.74
CA LEU A 408 17.41 -11.63 -48.84
C LEU A 408 17.76 -12.27 -47.49
N TRP A 409 18.19 -13.53 -47.50
CA TRP A 409 19.02 -14.13 -46.45
C TRP A 409 20.50 -14.02 -46.85
N ARG A 410 21.32 -13.39 -46.00
CA ARG A 410 22.72 -13.75 -45.69
C ARG A 410 23.16 -13.08 -44.40
#